data_AF-A0A967P8P4-F1
#
_entry.id   AF-A0A967P8P4-F1
#
_cell.length_a   1.000
_cell.length_b   1.000
_cell.length_c   1.000
_cell.angle_alpha   90.00
_cell.angle_beta   90.00
_cell.angle_gamma   90.00
#
_symmetry.space_group_name_H-M   'P 1'
#
loop_
_entity.id
_entity.type
_entity.pdbx_description
1 polymer ?
#
loop_
_entity_poly.entity_id
_entity_poly.type
_entity_poly.pdbx_seq_one_letter_code
_entity_poly.pdbx_strand_id
1 'polypeptide(L)' 'MLSTFPFGWVKNIDSENWQLLWDSINKKFYAKGAKSKKVIQLADIPDWFASKKFADEVLTEPYKYFPS' A
#
# COMPACT_ATOMS: atom_id res chain seq x y z
N MET A 1 -13.45 11.81 2.54
CA MET A 1 -12.48 10.89 1.91
C MET A 1 -11.35 11.73 1.28
N LEU A 2 -10.63 12.53 2.09
CA LEU A 2 -9.74 13.62 1.63
C LEU A 2 -8.28 13.48 2.13
N SER A 3 -7.91 12.31 2.65
CA SER A 3 -6.65 12.12 3.39
C SER A 3 -5.93 10.82 3.02
N THR A 4 -6.26 10.25 1.86
CA THR A 4 -5.62 9.03 1.38
C THR A 4 -4.74 9.35 0.18
N PHE A 5 -3.44 9.09 0.30
CA PHE A 5 -2.44 9.37 -0.72
C PHE A 5 -2.07 8.10 -1.47
N PRO A 6 -2.26 8.05 -2.80
CA PRO A 6 -1.83 6.92 -3.61
C PRO A 6 -0.33 7.01 -3.90
N PHE A 7 0.37 5.88 -3.71
CA PHE A 7 1.82 5.80 -3.96
C PHE A 7 2.20 4.94 -5.16
N GLY A 8 1.24 4.30 -5.81
CA GLY A 8 1.47 3.52 -7.03
C GLY A 8 0.76 2.19 -7.01
N TRP A 9 1.18 1.32 -7.93
CA TRP A 9 0.61 0.00 -8.15
C TRP A 9 1.69 -1.07 -8.09
N VAL A 10 1.47 -2.07 -7.25
CA VAL A 10 2.17 -3.34 -7.30
C VAL A 10 1.41 -4.26 -8.25
N LYS A 11 2.09 -4.86 -9.22
CA LYS A 11 1.45 -5.67 -10.27
C LYS A 11 1.72 -7.16 -10.07
N ASN A 12 0.75 -8.00 -10.45
CA ASN A 12 0.89 -9.46 -10.52
C ASN A 12 1.30 -10.14 -9.20
N ILE A 13 0.82 -9.66 -8.06
CA ILE A 13 0.98 -10.33 -6.77
C ILE A 13 -0.32 -11.04 -6.45
N ASP A 14 -0.25 -12.37 -6.28
CA ASP A 14 -1.42 -13.24 -6.07
C ASP A 14 -2.50 -13.07 -7.15
N SER A 15 -2.08 -13.01 -8.43
CA SER A 15 -2.96 -12.74 -9.58
C SER A 15 -3.74 -11.41 -9.52
N GLU A 16 -3.32 -10.52 -8.62
CA GLU A 16 -3.95 -9.23 -8.34
C GLU A 16 -2.95 -8.07 -8.51
N ASN A 17 -3.51 -6.90 -8.83
CA ASN A 17 -2.78 -5.64 -8.82
C ASN A 17 -3.22 -4.86 -7.58
N TRP A 18 -2.28 -4.36 -6.82
CA TRP A 18 -2.53 -3.72 -5.54
C TRP A 18 -2.19 -2.24 -5.61
N GLN A 19 -3.17 -1.38 -5.32
CA GLN A 19 -2.97 0.05 -5.16
C GLN A 19 -2.43 0.33 -3.76
N LEU A 20 -1.26 0.95 -3.69
CA LEU A 20 -0.68 1.39 -2.42
C LEU A 20 -1.29 2.71 -1.99
N LEU A 21 -1.80 2.75 -0.76
CA LEU A 21 -2.58 3.85 -0.22
C LEU A 21 -2.13 4.15 1.20
N TRP A 22 -1.81 5.41 1.51
CA TRP A 22 -1.57 5.83 2.89
C TRP A 22 -2.67 6.75 3.36
N ASP A 23 -3.21 6.48 4.55
CA ASP A 23 -4.18 7.32 5.23
C ASP A 23 -3.46 8.23 6.23
N SER A 24 -3.51 9.53 5.97
CA SER A 24 -2.86 10.54 6.81
C SER A 24 -3.62 10.86 8.10
N ILE A 25 -4.90 10.46 8.22
CA ILE A 25 -5.70 10.58 9.44
C ILE A 25 -5.34 9.45 10.38
N ASN A 26 -5.45 8.22 9.88
CA ASN A 26 -5.23 7.02 10.68
C ASN A 26 -3.75 6.64 10.81
N LYS A 27 -2.86 7.29 10.05
CA LYS A 27 -1.42 7.01 10.01
C LYS A 27 -1.13 5.57 9.61
N LYS A 28 -1.84 5.09 8.59
CA LYS A 28 -1.83 3.69 8.18
C LYS A 28 -1.58 3.53 6.70
N PHE A 29 -0.79 2.53 6.35
CA PHE A 29 -0.49 2.17 4.98
C PHE A 29 -1.24 0.89 4.61
N TYR A 30 -1.92 0.94 3.48
CA TYR A 30 -2.80 -0.09 2.99
C TYR A 30 -2.45 -0.45 1.55
N ALA A 31 -2.80 -1.67 1.17
CA ALA A 31 -2.86 -2.08 -0.20
C ALA A 31 -4.29 -2.49 -0.55
N LYS A 32 -4.80 -1.97 -1.67
CA LYS A 32 -6.15 -2.25 -2.17
C LYS A 32 -6.10 -2.99 -3.49
N GLY A 33 -6.69 -4.18 -3.53
CA GLY A 33 -6.80 -5.00 -4.72
C GLY A 33 -7.64 -4.33 -5.81
N ALA A 34 -7.14 -4.33 -7.05
CA ALA A 34 -7.82 -3.76 -8.21
C ALA A 34 -9.09 -4.53 -8.55
N LYS A 35 -9.03 -5.87 -8.48
CA LYS A 35 -10.07 -6.80 -8.93
C LYS A 35 -10.96 -7.22 -7.78
N SER A 36 -10.37 -7.77 -6.72
CA SER A 36 -11.07 -8.28 -5.53
C SER A 36 -11.63 -7.15 -4.65
N LYS A 37 -11.12 -5.93 -4.80
CA LYS A 37 -11.38 -4.79 -3.90
C LYS A 37 -10.99 -5.05 -2.43
N LYS A 38 -10.25 -6.14 -2.16
CA LYS A 38 -9.73 -6.47 -0.84
C LYS A 38 -8.79 -5.37 -0.38
N VAL A 39 -8.85 -5.02 0.91
CA VAL A 39 -7.94 -4.06 1.53
C VAL A 39 -7.14 -4.81 2.58
N ILE A 40 -5.82 -4.70 2.51
CA ILE A 40 -4.91 -5.22 3.53
C ILE A 40 -4.14 -4.06 4.14
N GLN A 41 -3.96 -4.08 5.46
CA GLN A 41 -3.08 -3.14 6.15
C GLN A 41 -1.66 -3.69 6.08
N LEU A 42 -0.72 -2.91 5.54
CA LEU A 42 0.69 -3.30 5.42
C LEU A 42 1.51 -2.84 6.63
N ALA A 43 1.29 -1.61 7.10
CA ALA A 43 2.04 -1.03 8.21
C ALA A 43 1.32 0.19 8.81
N ASP A 44 1.68 0.55 10.05
CA ASP A 44 1.39 1.85 10.63
C ASP A 44 2.54 2.81 10.31
N ILE A 45 2.23 3.95 9.69
CA ILE A 45 3.20 4.93 9.21
C ILE A 45 2.79 6.35 9.66
N PRO A 46 3.58 7.01 10.52
CA PRO A 46 3.18 8.26 11.20
C PRO A 46 3.16 9.50 10.30
N ASP A 47 3.97 9.53 9.25
CA ASP A 47 4.16 10.70 8.41
C ASP A 47 4.25 10.37 6.92
N TRP A 48 4.06 11.40 6.10
CA TRP A 48 4.00 11.24 4.64
C TRP A 48 5.36 10.88 4.03
N PHE A 49 6.45 11.33 4.63
CA PHE A 49 7.79 11.07 4.10
C PHE A 49 8.18 9.60 4.31
N ALA A 50 7.89 9.08 5.50
CA ALA A 50 8.01 7.66 5.81
C ALA A 50 7.10 6.80 4.91
N SER A 51 5.89 7.27 4.58
CA SER A 51 4.99 6.50 3.71
C SER A 51 5.47 6.44 2.27
N LYS A 52 6.11 7.51 1.77
CA LYS A 52 6.79 7.49 0.47
C LYS A 52 7.93 6.47 0.45
N LYS A 53 8.83 6.52 1.43
CA LYS A 53 9.95 5.58 1.53
C LYS A 53 9.45 4.13 1.63
N PHE A 54 8.44 3.89 2.45
CA PHE A 54 7.82 2.57 2.59
C PHE A 54 7.19 2.10 1.28
N ALA A 55 6.51 2.98 0.54
CA ALA A 55 5.95 2.63 -0.75
C ALA A 55 7.03 2.24 -1.77
N ASP A 56 8.15 2.98 -1.81
CA ASP A 56 9.28 2.66 -2.67
C ASP A 56 9.90 1.29 -2.30
N GLU A 57 10.00 0.97 -1.00
CA GLU A 57 10.43 -0.36 -0.53
C GLU A 57 9.46 -1.46 -0.97
N VAL A 58 8.15 -1.26 -0.82
CA VAL A 58 7.11 -2.21 -1.25
C VAL A 58 7.10 -2.40 -2.77
N LEU A 59 7.35 -1.34 -3.55
CA LEU A 59 7.44 -1.44 -5.00
C LEU A 59 8.71 -2.19 -5.45
N THR A 60 9.79 -2.09 -4.67
CA THR A 60 11.05 -2.79 -4.95
C THR A 60 10.97 -4.27 -4.57
N GLU A 61 10.39 -4.59 -3.41
CA GLU A 61 10.29 -5.96 -2.87
C GLU A 61 8.86 -6.32 -2.42
N PRO A 62 7.88 -6.40 -3.34
CA PRO A 62 6.48 -6.59 -2.97
C PRO A 62 6.23 -7.92 -2.25
N TYR A 63 6.92 -9.00 -2.62
CA TYR A 63 6.74 -10.33 -2.03
C TYR A 63 7.01 -10.40 -0.52
N LYS A 64 7.72 -9.42 0.06
CA LYS A 64 7.97 -9.35 1.50
C LYS A 64 6.76 -8.85 2.30
N TYR A 65 5.89 -8.07 1.67
CA TYR A 65 4.79 -7.35 2.32
C TYR A 65 3.42 -7.94 2.00
N PHE A 66 3.31 -8.68 0.91
CA PHE A 66 2.09 -9.38 0.52
C PHE A 66 2.23 -10.86 0.86
N PRO A 67 1.26 -11.47 1.56
CA PRO A 67 1.27 -12.90 1.80
C PRO A 67 1.24 -13.64 0.46
N SER A 68 2.10 -14.67 0.34
CA SER A 68 2.18 -15.57 -0.81
C SER A 68 1.02 -16.56 -0.84
#